data_AF-A0A4P6JSV3-F1
#
_entry.id   AF-A0A4P6JSV3-F1
#
_cell.length_a   1.000
_cell.length_b   1.000
_cell.length_c   1.000
_cell.angle_alpha   90.00
_cell.angle_beta   90.00
_cell.angle_gamma   90.00
#
_symmetry.space_group_name_H-M   'P 1'
#
loop_
_entity.id
_entity.type
_entity.pdbx_description
1 polymer ?
#
loop_
_entity_poly.entity_id
_entity_poly.type
_entity_poly.pdbx_seq_one_letter_code
_entity_poly.pdbx_strand_id
1 'polypeptide(L)'
;MADWTVDMIQRIIINPFYTITFASQLTFDHIPSINETIWIQTNASLIQQNGAEIWLTQLLDILEGNSAAEDDPINPFNAINIDSTNAIEHPPLITKEVWIMANVGLIKEMGVNNWLKQLLDVLVGDIVTGDHLGFSEPI
;
A
#
# COMPACT_ATOMS: atom_id res chain seq x y z
N MET A 1 -24.72 -12.01 -5.49
CA MET A 1 -23.33 -12.51 -5.37
C MET A 1 -22.44 -11.37 -5.79
N ALA A 2 -21.49 -10.97 -4.95
CA ALA A 2 -20.48 -10.00 -5.35
C ALA A 2 -19.70 -10.59 -6.54
N ASP A 3 -19.55 -9.81 -7.62
CA ASP A 3 -18.80 -10.21 -8.80
C ASP A 3 -17.32 -9.90 -8.54
N TRP A 4 -16.62 -10.90 -7.98
CA TRP A 4 -15.21 -10.75 -7.63
C TRP A 4 -14.36 -10.68 -8.90
N THR A 5 -13.74 -9.53 -9.14
CA THR A 5 -12.79 -9.36 -10.23
C THR A 5 -11.36 -9.63 -9.77
N VAL A 6 -10.47 -9.96 -10.72
CA VAL A 6 -9.03 -10.11 -10.44
C VAL A 6 -8.46 -8.83 -9.83
N ASP A 7 -8.85 -7.67 -10.35
CA ASP A 7 -8.42 -6.35 -9.84
C ASP A 7 -8.81 -6.14 -8.37
N MET A 8 -10.04 -6.50 -7.99
CA MET A 8 -10.49 -6.41 -6.60
C MET A 8 -9.66 -7.30 -5.68
N ILE A 9 -9.36 -8.53 -6.10
CA ILE A 9 -8.53 -9.46 -5.31
C ILE A 9 -7.10 -8.91 -5.16
N GLN A 10 -6.54 -8.36 -6.24
CA GLN A 10 -5.20 -7.75 -6.21
C GLN A 10 -5.14 -6.58 -5.23
N ARG A 11 -6.11 -5.66 -5.27
CA ARG A 11 -6.20 -4.53 -4.32
C ARG A 11 -6.28 -4.98 -2.87
N ILE A 12 -6.99 -6.08 -2.59
CA ILE A 12 -7.07 -6.65 -1.24
C ILE A 12 -5.71 -7.19 -0.79
N ILE A 13 -4.98 -7.90 -1.67
CA ILE A 13 -3.63 -8.42 -1.35
C ILE A 13 -2.62 -7.28 -1.16
N ILE A 14 -2.74 -6.23 -1.98
CA ILE A 14 -1.84 -5.08 -1.98
C ILE A 14 -2.03 -4.20 -0.76
N ASN A 15 -3.22 -4.16 -0.15
CA ASN A 15 -3.50 -3.23 0.93
C ASN A 15 -2.69 -3.56 2.22
N PRO A 16 -1.76 -2.69 2.67
CA PRO A 16 -0.99 -2.93 3.89
C PRO A 16 -1.80 -2.62 5.16
N PHE A 17 -2.97 -1.99 5.07
CA PHE A 17 -3.89 -1.83 6.20
C PHE A 17 -4.22 -3.17 6.88
N TYR A 18 -4.25 -4.30 6.16
CA TYR A 18 -4.53 -5.58 6.81
C TYR A 18 -3.40 -6.11 7.69
N THR A 19 -2.20 -5.50 7.64
CA THR A 19 -1.02 -5.94 8.39
C THR A 19 -0.46 -4.90 9.35
N ILE A 20 -0.68 -3.61 9.14
CA ILE A 20 -0.10 -2.53 9.96
C ILE A 20 -1.11 -1.39 10.17
N THR A 21 -0.97 -0.68 11.28
CA THR A 21 -1.59 0.64 11.46
C THR A 21 -0.58 1.72 11.04
N PHE A 22 -1.02 2.66 10.23
CA PHE A 22 -0.14 3.67 9.67
C PHE A 22 0.15 4.78 10.69
N ALA A 23 1.32 5.40 10.55
CA ALA A 23 1.68 6.60 11.30
C ALA A 23 0.77 7.76 10.88
N SER A 24 0.06 8.35 11.85
CA SER A 24 -0.96 9.37 11.57
C SER A 24 -0.42 10.62 10.88
N GLN A 25 0.87 10.94 11.04
CA GLN A 25 1.49 12.05 10.35
C GLN A 25 1.54 11.88 8.82
N LEU A 26 1.48 10.63 8.33
CA LEU A 26 1.48 10.32 6.90
C LEU A 26 0.09 10.48 6.26
N THR A 27 -0.95 10.75 7.04
CA THR A 27 -2.31 10.95 6.53
C THR A 27 -2.75 12.41 6.54
N PHE A 28 -1.83 13.34 6.82
CA PHE A 28 -2.13 14.76 6.74
C PHE A 28 -2.15 15.23 5.28
N ASP A 29 -3.18 16.01 4.94
CA ASP A 29 -3.27 16.68 3.65
C ASP A 29 -2.05 17.57 3.42
N HIS A 30 -1.44 17.41 2.26
CA HIS A 30 -0.30 18.20 1.83
C HIS A 30 -0.27 18.31 0.30
N ILE A 31 0.70 19.09 -0.20
CA ILE A 31 1.01 19.17 -1.63
C ILE A 31 2.16 18.18 -1.88
N PRO A 32 1.94 17.09 -2.65
CA PRO A 32 2.99 16.13 -2.96
C PRO A 32 4.22 16.80 -3.57
N SER A 33 5.40 16.40 -3.10
CA SER A 33 6.69 16.97 -3.53
C SER A 33 7.10 16.46 -4.91
N ILE A 34 6.67 15.25 -5.27
CA ILE A 34 6.83 14.66 -6.60
C ILE A 34 5.48 14.11 -7.08
N ASN A 35 5.36 13.84 -8.38
CA ASN A 35 4.17 13.16 -8.90
C ASN A 35 4.32 11.63 -8.83
N GLU A 36 3.18 10.94 -8.92
CA GLU A 36 3.10 9.47 -8.90
C GLU A 36 4.00 8.79 -9.94
N THR A 37 4.14 9.36 -11.15
CA THR A 37 4.96 8.75 -12.21
C THR A 37 6.44 8.74 -11.83
N ILE A 38 6.94 9.83 -11.25
CA ILE A 38 8.32 9.92 -10.76
C ILE A 38 8.54 8.94 -9.62
N TRP A 39 7.59 8.85 -8.68
CA TRP A 39 7.67 7.93 -7.56
C TRP A 39 7.68 6.47 -8.02
N ILE A 40 6.79 6.09 -8.95
CA ILE A 40 6.72 4.74 -9.52
C ILE A 40 8.03 4.38 -10.23
N GLN A 41 8.57 5.26 -11.08
CA GLN A 41 9.82 5.00 -11.81
C GLN A 41 11.01 4.82 -10.86
N THR A 42 11.07 5.66 -9.83
CA THR A 42 12.12 5.60 -8.79
C THR A 42 12.02 4.28 -8.04
N ASN A 43 10.85 3.93 -7.54
CA ASN A 43 10.65 2.71 -6.74
C ASN A 43 10.73 1.43 -7.56
N ALA A 44 10.34 1.46 -8.84
CA ALA A 44 10.57 0.34 -9.74
C ALA A 44 12.06 0.06 -9.92
N SER A 45 12.88 1.11 -10.03
CA SER A 45 14.33 0.99 -10.10
C SER A 45 14.92 0.44 -8.80
N LEU A 46 14.43 0.91 -7.64
CA LEU A 46 14.86 0.41 -6.33
C LEU A 46 14.53 -1.07 -6.12
N ILE A 47 13.30 -1.49 -6.48
CA ILE A 47 12.90 -2.91 -6.44
C ILE A 47 13.77 -3.76 -7.35
N GLN A 48 14.13 -3.26 -8.54
CA GLN A 48 15.00 -3.99 -9.46
C GLN A 48 16.43 -4.13 -8.92
N GLN A 49 16.94 -3.11 -8.23
CA GLN A 49 18.31 -3.09 -7.69
C GLN A 49 18.44 -3.91 -6.40
N ASN A 50 17.48 -3.79 -5.49
CA ASN A 50 17.59 -4.31 -4.12
C ASN A 50 16.71 -5.55 -3.89
N GLY A 51 15.73 -5.79 -4.77
CA GLY A 51 14.75 -6.85 -4.63
C GLY A 51 13.47 -6.39 -3.91
N ALA A 52 12.35 -6.98 -4.30
CA ALA A 52 11.02 -6.63 -3.80
C ALA A 52 10.87 -6.86 -2.29
N GLU A 53 11.46 -7.92 -1.73
CA GLU A 53 11.33 -8.24 -0.30
C GLU A 53 11.94 -7.16 0.60
N ILE A 54 13.14 -6.68 0.25
CA ILE A 54 13.82 -5.59 0.97
C ILE A 54 13.00 -4.31 0.87
N TRP A 55 12.55 -3.96 -0.35
CA TRP A 55 11.77 -2.76 -0.59
C TRP A 55 10.43 -2.76 0.16
N LEU A 56 9.71 -3.89 0.16
CA LEU A 56 8.43 -4.04 0.87
C LEU A 56 8.60 -3.94 2.38
N THR A 57 9.70 -4.48 2.92
CA THR A 57 10.02 -4.34 4.35
C THR A 57 10.23 -2.88 4.72
N GLN A 58 11.01 -2.15 3.92
CA GLN A 58 11.25 -0.72 4.12
C GLN A 58 9.98 0.11 3.99
N LEU A 59 9.11 -0.23 3.02
CA LEU A 59 7.81 0.43 2.87
C LEU A 59 6.98 0.30 4.16
N LEU A 60 6.86 -0.90 4.73
CA LEU A 60 6.09 -1.10 5.96
C LEU A 60 6.68 -0.33 7.14
N ASP A 61 8.01 -0.34 7.29
CA ASP A 61 8.69 0.44 8.33
C ASP A 61 8.42 1.94 8.20
N ILE A 62 8.40 2.47 6.96
CA ILE A 62 8.05 3.87 6.70
C ILE A 62 6.58 4.13 7.05
N LEU A 63 5.66 3.29 6.58
CA LEU A 63 4.22 3.47 6.80
C LEU A 63 3.83 3.42 8.28
N GLU A 64 4.53 2.65 9.11
CA GLU A 64 4.36 2.64 10.57
C GLU A 64 5.07 3.79 11.29
N GLY A 65 5.88 4.58 10.58
CA GLY A 65 6.67 5.67 11.16
C GLY A 65 7.91 5.20 11.90
N ASN A 66 8.38 3.99 11.63
CA ASN A 66 9.63 3.44 12.17
C ASN A 66 10.88 3.93 11.41
N SER A 67 10.70 4.54 10.23
CA SER A 67 11.78 5.19 9.47
C SER A 67 11.88 6.68 9.79
N ALA A 68 13.11 7.17 9.98
CA ALA A 68 13.40 8.53 10.42
C ALA A 68 13.59 9.55 9.28
N ALA A 69 13.60 9.12 8.01
CA ALA A 69 13.85 10.01 6.87
C ALA A 69 12.53 10.41 6.19
N GLU A 70 12.11 11.66 6.37
CA GLU A 70 10.94 12.24 5.69
C GLU A 70 11.12 12.24 4.16
N ASP A 71 12.36 12.38 3.68
CA ASP A 71 12.75 12.42 2.27
C ASP A 71 13.10 11.04 1.67
N ASP A 72 12.74 9.95 2.35
CA ASP A 72 12.97 8.60 1.82
C ASP A 72 12.22 8.41 0.48
N PRO A 73 12.92 8.01 -0.61
CA PRO A 73 12.29 7.81 -1.92
C PRO A 73 11.20 6.73 -1.91
N ILE A 74 11.19 5.82 -0.92
CA ILE A 74 10.17 4.79 -0.74
C ILE A 74 8.91 5.36 -0.09
N ASN A 75 8.98 6.52 0.58
CA ASN A 75 7.83 7.08 1.27
C ASN A 75 6.73 7.52 0.28
N PRO A 76 5.53 6.89 0.27
CA PRO A 76 4.46 7.26 -0.66
C PRO A 76 3.84 8.62 -0.34
N PHE A 77 4.02 9.12 0.89
CA PHE A 77 3.62 10.48 1.26
C PHE A 77 4.23 11.52 0.32
N ASN A 78 5.42 11.29 -0.25
CA ASN A 78 6.02 12.24 -1.20
C ASN A 78 5.23 12.41 -2.51
N ALA A 79 4.33 11.47 -2.84
CA ALA A 79 3.65 11.41 -4.13
C ALA A 79 2.12 11.52 -4.05
N ILE A 80 1.50 11.17 -2.91
CA ILE A 80 0.04 11.10 -2.76
C ILE A 80 -0.40 11.54 -1.36
N ASN A 81 -1.67 11.96 -1.24
CA ASN A 81 -2.33 12.07 0.05
C ASN A 81 -2.88 10.70 0.44
N ILE A 82 -2.36 10.13 1.54
CA ILE A 82 -2.79 8.82 2.04
C ILE A 82 -4.10 8.99 2.81
N ASP A 83 -5.07 8.13 2.55
CA ASP A 83 -6.37 8.19 3.21
C ASP A 83 -6.24 8.01 4.71
N SER A 84 -6.87 8.91 5.48
CA SER A 84 -6.82 8.94 6.94
C SER A 84 -7.33 7.66 7.63
N THR A 85 -8.16 6.86 6.95
CA THR A 85 -8.63 5.58 7.49
C THR A 85 -7.49 4.59 7.70
N ASN A 86 -6.37 4.70 6.96
CA ASN A 86 -5.21 3.84 7.14
C ASN A 86 -4.52 3.99 8.51
N ALA A 87 -4.72 5.12 9.19
CA ALA A 87 -4.19 5.38 10.52
C ALA A 87 -5.15 5.00 11.66
N ILE A 88 -6.36 4.48 11.35
CA ILE A 88 -7.28 3.97 12.37
C ILE A 88 -6.69 2.70 12.96
N GLU A 89 -6.55 2.64 14.28
CA GLU A 89 -6.05 1.44 14.95
C GLU A 89 -6.97 0.23 14.71
N HIS A 90 -6.37 -0.91 14.36
CA HIS A 90 -7.07 -2.17 14.21
C HIS A 90 -6.12 -3.33 14.57
N PRO A 91 -6.64 -4.50 14.96
CA PRO A 91 -5.82 -5.70 15.03
C PRO A 91 -5.34 -6.10 13.62
N PRO A 92 -4.07 -6.51 13.43
CA PRO A 92 -3.61 -7.02 12.15
C PRO A 92 -4.34 -8.33 11.82
N LEU A 93 -4.82 -8.46 10.57
CA LEU A 93 -5.48 -9.68 10.08
C LEU A 93 -4.44 -10.72 9.64
N ILE A 94 -3.31 -10.26 9.10
CA ILE A 94 -2.16 -11.08 8.71
C ILE A 94 -0.86 -10.45 9.22
N THR A 95 0.21 -11.24 9.29
CA THR A 95 1.53 -10.71 9.68
C THR A 95 2.22 -10.02 8.50
N LYS A 96 3.22 -9.19 8.81
CA LYS A 96 4.04 -8.51 7.80
C LYS A 96 4.71 -9.52 6.87
N GLU A 97 5.22 -10.62 7.42
CA GLU A 97 5.89 -11.67 6.63
C GLU A 97 4.94 -12.32 5.63
N VAL A 98 3.68 -12.54 6.02
CA VAL A 98 2.65 -13.08 5.11
C VAL A 98 2.32 -12.08 4.01
N TRP A 99 2.14 -10.80 4.37
CA TRP A 99 1.85 -9.74 3.39
C TRP A 99 3.02 -9.54 2.41
N ILE A 100 4.27 -9.52 2.91
CA ILE A 100 5.48 -9.39 2.09
C ILE A 100 5.58 -10.59 1.13
N MET A 101 5.44 -11.82 1.63
CA MET A 101 5.53 -13.02 0.79
C MET A 101 4.49 -13.00 -0.34
N ALA A 102 3.25 -12.64 -0.03
CA ALA A 102 2.18 -12.52 -1.02
C ALA A 102 2.51 -11.45 -2.07
N ASN A 103 2.97 -10.27 -1.65
CA ASN A 103 3.26 -9.17 -2.57
C ASN A 103 4.54 -9.39 -3.38
N VAL A 104 5.55 -10.10 -2.86
CA VAL A 104 6.70 -10.56 -3.66
C VAL A 104 6.24 -11.46 -4.81
N GLY A 105 5.30 -12.37 -4.55
CA GLY A 105 4.68 -13.21 -5.58
C GLY A 105 3.90 -12.37 -6.59
N LEU A 106 3.03 -11.49 -6.09
CA LEU A 106 2.16 -10.68 -6.92
C LEU A 106 2.93 -9.71 -7.83
N ILE A 107 4.00 -9.07 -7.33
CA ILE A 107 4.89 -8.21 -8.13
C ILE A 107 5.49 -8.97 -9.32
N LYS A 108 5.85 -10.25 -9.14
CA LYS A 108 6.39 -11.09 -10.22
C LYS A 108 5.34 -11.41 -11.28
N GLU A 109 4.08 -11.57 -10.87
CA GLU A 109 2.97 -11.92 -11.76
C GLU A 109 2.46 -10.71 -12.55
N MET A 110 2.22 -9.57 -11.89
CA MET A 110 1.59 -8.40 -12.52
C MET A 110 2.59 -7.38 -13.08
N GLY A 111 3.85 -7.45 -12.65
CA GLY A 111 4.90 -6.50 -12.97
C GLY A 111 4.96 -5.32 -11.99
N VAL A 112 6.18 -4.87 -11.72
CA VAL A 112 6.51 -3.85 -10.69
C VAL A 112 5.72 -2.56 -10.85
N ASN A 113 5.64 -1.99 -12.06
CA ASN A 113 4.95 -0.72 -12.29
C ASN A 113 3.44 -0.81 -12.03
N ASN A 114 2.81 -1.92 -12.42
CA ASN A 114 1.38 -2.12 -12.20
C ASN A 114 1.09 -2.29 -10.71
N TRP A 115 1.95 -3.03 -10.00
CA TRP A 115 1.84 -3.22 -8.57
C TRP A 115 2.00 -1.90 -7.81
N LEU A 116 3.04 -1.10 -8.13
CA LEU A 116 3.27 0.20 -7.49
C LEU A 116 2.11 1.17 -7.74
N LYS A 117 1.53 1.16 -8.94
CA LYS A 117 0.35 1.98 -9.24
C LYS A 117 -0.85 1.58 -8.38
N GLN A 118 -1.17 0.29 -8.34
CA GLN A 118 -2.28 -0.20 -7.52
C GLN A 118 -2.06 0.02 -6.02
N LEU A 119 -0.80 -0.04 -5.55
CA LEU A 119 -0.47 0.35 -4.18
C LEU A 119 -0.90 1.80 -3.92
N LEU A 120 -0.48 2.76 -4.77
CA LEU A 120 -0.85 4.16 -4.59
C LEU A 120 -2.38 4.34 -4.63
N ASP A 121 -3.08 3.69 -5.56
CA ASP A 121 -4.55 3.74 -5.64
C ASP A 121 -5.18 3.30 -4.30
N VAL A 122 -4.74 2.17 -3.75
CA VAL A 122 -5.21 1.64 -2.46
C VAL A 122 -4.90 2.59 -1.30
N LEU A 123 -3.70 3.19 -1.28
CA LEU A 123 -3.29 4.12 -0.21
C LEU A 123 -4.09 5.43 -0.21
N VAL A 124 -4.55 5.90 -1.37
CA VAL A 124 -5.44 7.08 -1.49
C VAL A 124 -6.88 6.75 -1.06
N GLY A 125 -7.17 5.49 -0.70
CA GLY A 125 -8.49 5.07 -0.25
C GLY A 125 -9.37 4.55 -1.39
N ASP A 126 -8.81 4.21 -2.55
CA ASP A 126 -9.50 3.42 -3.58
C ASP A 126 -9.53 1.93 -3.18
N ILE A 127 -10.13 1.70 -2.00
CA ILE A 127 -10.32 0.40 -1.40
C ILE A 127 -11.66 -0.19 -1.81
N VAL A 128 -11.65 -1.48 -2.11
CA VAL A 128 -12.87 -2.28 -2.18
C VAL A 128 -13.43 -2.38 -0.77
N THR A 129 -14.43 -1.56 -0.44
CA THR A 129 -15.05 -1.57 0.89
C THR A 129 -15.81 -2.88 1.13
N GLY A 130 -16.01 -3.27 2.40
CA GLY A 130 -16.83 -4.42 2.77
C GLY A 130 -18.28 -4.35 2.23
N ASP A 131 -18.79 -3.14 1.99
CA ASP A 131 -20.07 -2.91 1.31
C ASP A 131 -20.04 -3.36 -0.15
N HIS A 132 -18.91 -3.17 -0.83
CA HIS A 132 -18.68 -3.66 -2.20
C HIS A 132 -18.57 -5.18 -2.26
N LEU A 133 -18.22 -5.81 -1.13
CA LEU A 133 -18.05 -7.26 -0.98
C LEU A 133 -19.30 -7.96 -0.41
N GLY A 134 -20.34 -7.20 -0.05
CA GLY A 134 -21.59 -7.72 0.50
C GLY A 134 -21.47 -8.22 1.96
N PHE A 135 -20.52 -7.69 2.73
CA PHE A 135 -20.31 -8.03 4.15
C PHE A 135 -21.09 -7.15 5.13
N SER A 136 -22.01 -6.29 4.67
CA SER A 136 -22.90 -5.55 5.58
C SER A 136 -23.88 -6.52 6.24
N GLU A 137 -23.89 -6.55 7.58
CA GLU A 137 -24.98 -7.16 8.33
C GLU A 137 -26.28 -6.39 8.05
N PRO A 138 -27.44 -7.08 7.95
CA PRO A 138 -28.72 -6.40 7.79
C PRO A 138 -29.02 -5.57 9.05
N ILE A 139 -29.32 -4.29 8.84
CA ILE A 139 -29.85 -3.37 9.87
C ILE A 139 -31.20 -3.89 10.38
#